data_AF-A0A3B9QV99-F1
#
_entry.id   AF-A0A3B9QV99-F1
#
_cell.length_a   1.000
_cell.length_b   1.000
_cell.length_c   1.000
_cell.angle_alpha   90.00
_cell.angle_beta   90.00
_cell.angle_gamma   90.00
#
_symmetry.space_group_name_H-M   'P 1'
#
loop_
_entity.id
_entity.type
_entity.pdbx_description
1 polymer ?
#
loop_
_entity_poly.entity_id
_entity_poly.type
_entity_poly.pdbx_seq_one_letter_code
_entity_poly.pdbx_strand_id
1 'polypeptide(L)'
;NLGAVLGLDLDLDGATLHVVGGDGGRAGGRAAEDTDAAFTLTPPASPVEHVHGPRIGISKNVEAPLRFWIPGDRTVTTPRGRPKGV
;
A
#
# COMPACT_ATOMS: atom_id res chain seq x y z
N ASN A 1 10.97 7.37 -8.36
CA ASN A 1 9.91 7.10 -7.35
C ASN A 1 9.78 5.59 -7.22
N LEU A 2 8.90 5.06 -6.35
CA LEU A 2 8.82 3.61 -6.08
C LEU A 2 8.71 2.76 -7.36
N GLY A 3 7.82 3.13 -8.28
CA GLY A 3 7.61 2.38 -9.52
C GLY A 3 8.89 2.25 -10.36
N ALA A 4 9.58 3.37 -10.60
CA ALA A 4 10.84 3.34 -11.36
C ALA A 4 11.96 2.54 -10.66
N VAL A 5 12.02 2.57 -9.33
CA VAL A 5 13.04 1.81 -8.56
C VAL A 5 12.79 0.30 -8.65
N LEU A 6 11.52 -0.11 -8.73
CA LEU A 6 11.12 -1.51 -8.86
C LEU A 6 11.02 -1.97 -10.32
N GLY A 7 11.34 -1.12 -11.30
CA GLY A 7 11.18 -1.45 -12.72
C GLY A 7 9.73 -1.70 -13.14
N LEU A 8 8.76 -1.08 -12.45
CA LEU A 8 7.36 -1.23 -12.79
C LEU A 8 7.02 -0.45 -14.06
N ASP A 9 6.35 -1.11 -14.98
CA ASP A 9 5.78 -0.54 -16.20
C ASP A 9 4.32 -1.01 -16.38
N LEU A 10 3.76 -0.73 -17.57
CA LEU A 10 2.37 -1.04 -17.88
C LEU A 10 2.14 -2.50 -18.28
N ASP A 11 3.19 -3.26 -18.62
CA ASP A 11 3.05 -4.68 -18.97
C ASP A 11 2.75 -5.54 -17.73
N LEU A 12 2.99 -4.97 -16.55
CA LEU A 12 2.68 -5.55 -15.24
C LEU A 12 1.24 -5.23 -14.78
N ASP A 13 0.44 -4.51 -15.57
CA ASP A 13 -0.97 -4.28 -15.25
C ASP A 13 -1.75 -5.60 -15.21
N GLY A 14 -2.55 -5.79 -14.16
CA GLY A 14 -3.26 -7.05 -13.90
C GLY A 14 -2.39 -8.19 -13.34
N ALA A 15 -1.09 -7.99 -13.14
CA ALA A 15 -0.22 -9.01 -12.55
C ALA A 15 -0.65 -9.39 -11.12
N THR A 16 -0.50 -10.67 -10.78
CA THR A 16 -0.94 -11.19 -9.46
C THR A 16 0.07 -10.82 -8.38
N LEU A 17 -0.46 -10.45 -7.20
CA LEU A 17 0.30 -10.22 -5.99
C LEU A 17 -0.06 -11.27 -4.93
N HIS A 18 0.95 -11.87 -4.31
CA HIS A 18 0.79 -12.89 -3.28
C HIS A 18 1.24 -12.39 -1.91
N VAL A 19 0.48 -12.65 -0.84
CA VAL A 19 0.87 -12.29 0.53
C VAL A 19 1.45 -13.53 1.22
N VAL A 20 2.75 -13.50 1.53
CA VAL A 20 3.48 -14.61 2.14
C VAL A 20 2.93 -14.88 3.54
N GLY A 21 2.55 -16.13 3.81
CA GLY A 21 2.06 -16.54 5.13
C GLY A 21 0.70 -15.93 5.51
N GLY A 22 0.02 -15.26 4.57
CA GLY A 22 -1.36 -14.83 4.76
C GLY A 22 -2.27 -16.04 4.70
N ASP A 23 -2.93 -16.35 5.81
CA ASP A 23 -4.09 -17.23 5.88
C ASP A 23 -5.28 -16.54 5.20
N GLY A 24 -5.18 -16.39 3.87
CA GLY A 24 -6.11 -15.74 2.95
C GLY A 24 -7.41 -15.32 3.60
N GLY A 25 -7.39 -14.18 4.32
CA GLY A 25 -8.53 -13.68 5.06
C GLY A 25 -9.69 -13.63 4.07
N ARG A 26 -10.72 -14.45 4.32
CA ARG A 26 -11.80 -14.75 3.39
C ARG A 26 -12.52 -13.47 2.94
N ALA A 27 -11.98 -12.88 1.90
CA ALA A 27 -12.61 -11.96 0.98
C ALA A 27 -12.22 -12.42 -0.44
N GLY A 28 -12.72 -13.60 -0.82
CA GLY A 28 -12.89 -14.00 -2.23
C GLY A 28 -11.71 -14.57 -3.02
N GLY A 29 -10.48 -14.64 -2.49
CA GLY A 29 -9.34 -15.23 -3.23
C GLY A 29 -9.11 -16.70 -2.91
N ARG A 30 -9.15 -17.60 -3.91
CA ARG A 30 -8.74 -19.01 -3.78
C ARG A 30 -7.27 -19.07 -3.34
N ALA A 31 -6.95 -19.95 -2.40
CA ALA A 31 -5.57 -20.28 -2.06
C ALA A 31 -4.88 -20.84 -3.32
N ALA A 32 -3.92 -20.10 -3.85
CA ALA A 32 -3.14 -20.52 -4.99
C ALA A 32 -1.96 -21.35 -4.47
N GLU A 33 -2.08 -22.67 -4.60
CA GLU A 33 -0.91 -23.54 -4.68
C GLU A 33 -0.14 -23.18 -5.97
N ASP A 34 1.19 -23.06 -5.87
CA ASP A 34 2.13 -22.54 -6.88
C ASP A 34 1.76 -21.17 -7.46
N THR A 35 2.19 -20.11 -6.77
CA THR A 35 1.97 -18.73 -7.23
C THR A 35 3.01 -18.33 -8.26
N ASP A 36 2.64 -18.37 -9.55
CA ASP A 36 3.24 -17.56 -10.63
C ASP A 36 2.95 -16.05 -10.43
N ALA A 37 3.00 -15.60 -9.18
CA ALA A 37 2.73 -14.21 -8.83
C ALA A 37 3.96 -13.37 -9.16
N ALA A 38 3.76 -12.32 -9.94
CA ALA A 38 4.83 -11.38 -10.29
C ALA A 38 5.41 -10.68 -9.05
N PHE A 39 4.62 -10.56 -7.97
CA PHE A 39 5.01 -9.86 -6.75
C PHE A 39 4.60 -10.61 -5.48
N THR A 40 5.39 -10.42 -4.43
CA THR A 40 5.09 -10.91 -3.08
C THR A 40 5.09 -9.79 -2.05
N LEU A 41 4.15 -9.82 -1.11
CA LEU A 41 4.16 -9.00 0.10
C LEU A 41 4.45 -9.87 1.31
N THR A 42 5.43 -9.45 2.12
CA THR A 42 5.71 -10.08 3.41
C THR A 42 5.07 -9.24 4.52
N PRO A 43 4.32 -9.85 5.46
CA PRO A 43 3.80 -9.13 6.62
C PRO A 43 4.91 -8.44 7.42
N PRO A 44 4.65 -7.26 8.02
CA PRO A 44 5.64 -6.59 8.85
C PRO A 44 5.92 -7.41 10.11
N ALA A 45 7.16 -7.33 10.62
CA ALA A 45 7.57 -8.05 11.83
C ALA A 45 6.80 -7.63 13.10
N SER A 46 6.27 -6.41 13.11
CA SER A 46 5.44 -5.87 14.19
C SER A 46 4.45 -4.85 13.65
N PRO A 47 3.35 -4.55 14.37
CA PRO A 47 2.47 -3.45 14.02
C PRO A 47 3.24 -2.12 13.88
N VAL A 48 2.88 -1.33 12.87
CA VAL A 48 3.49 -0.02 12.60
C VAL A 48 2.46 1.08 12.87
N GLU A 49 2.90 2.13 13.55
CA GLU A 49 2.07 3.33 13.73
C GLU A 49 1.75 3.94 12.36
N HIS A 50 0.47 4.25 12.16
CA HIS A 50 0.02 4.96 10.97
C HIS A 50 -0.98 6.06 11.33
N VAL A 51 -1.01 7.10 10.51
CA VAL A 51 -2.01 8.17 10.54
C VAL A 51 -2.72 8.22 9.19
N HIS A 52 -3.85 8.93 9.12
CA HIS A 52 -4.64 9.06 7.91
C HIS A 52 -5.04 10.51 7.61
N GLY A 53 -5.39 10.80 6.37
CA GLY A 53 -5.82 12.13 5.93
C GLY A 53 -6.11 12.21 4.43
N PRO A 54 -6.30 13.44 3.90
CA PRO A 54 -6.63 13.66 2.49
C PRO A 54 -5.65 12.99 1.52
N ARG A 55 -6.17 12.45 0.42
CA ARG A 55 -5.35 11.94 -0.69
C ARG A 55 -4.68 13.08 -1.43
N ILE A 56 -3.53 12.80 -2.06
CA ILE A 56 -2.74 13.78 -2.81
C ILE A 56 -3.24 13.82 -4.26
N GLY A 57 -3.39 15.02 -4.83
CA GLY A 57 -3.62 15.21 -6.27
C GLY A 57 -5.03 14.87 -6.77
N ILE A 58 -6.00 14.76 -5.87
CA ILE A 58 -7.41 14.51 -6.22
C ILE A 58 -8.22 15.82 -6.21
N SER A 59 -9.22 15.91 -7.07
CA SER A 59 -10.15 17.06 -7.13
C SER A 59 -11.57 16.74 -6.66
N LYS A 60 -11.87 15.46 -6.42
CA LYS A 60 -13.17 14.98 -5.96
C LYS A 60 -13.00 14.17 -4.67
N ASN A 61 -13.93 14.34 -3.73
CA ASN A 61 -13.88 13.68 -2.42
C ASN A 61 -12.57 13.98 -1.67
N VAL A 62 -12.18 15.26 -1.68
CA VAL A 62 -10.88 15.76 -1.20
C VAL A 62 -10.71 15.61 0.31
N GLU A 63 -11.79 15.76 1.07
CA GLU A 63 -11.76 15.70 2.54
C GLU A 63 -11.72 14.27 3.08
N ALA A 64 -11.96 13.25 2.24
CA ALA A 64 -12.00 11.87 2.70
C ALA A 64 -10.60 11.38 3.14
N PRO A 65 -10.46 10.81 4.37
CA PRO A 65 -9.17 10.43 4.93
C PRO A 65 -8.67 9.07 4.41
N LEU A 66 -8.53 8.95 3.09
CA LEU A 66 -8.22 7.69 2.38
C LEU A 66 -6.75 7.57 1.97
N ARG A 67 -5.86 8.37 2.57
CA ARG A 67 -4.41 8.19 2.48
C ARG A 67 -3.89 7.82 3.86
N PHE A 68 -3.05 6.80 3.93
CA PHE A 68 -2.42 6.30 5.16
C PHE A 68 -0.90 6.42 5.06
N TRP A 69 -0.22 6.78 6.15
CA TRP A 69 1.25 6.89 6.17
C TRP A 69 1.86 6.77 7.58
N ILE A 70 3.18 6.52 7.62
CA ILE A 70 3.98 6.51 8.86
C ILE A 70 4.37 7.96 9.21
N PRO A 71 3.99 8.49 10.39
CA PRO A 71 4.21 9.89 10.72
C PRO A 71 5.70 10.21 10.87
N GLY A 72 6.17 11.21 10.14
CA GLY A 72 7.55 11.71 10.19
C GLY A 72 8.57 10.88 9.40
N ASP A 73 8.19 9.71 8.88
CA ASP A 73 9.10 8.85 8.14
C ASP A 73 9.61 9.53 6.87
N ARG A 74 10.94 9.48 6.66
CA ARG A 74 11.62 10.19 5.57
C ARG A 74 11.30 9.63 4.19
N THR A 75 10.83 8.38 4.11
CA THR A 75 10.43 7.72 2.87
C THR A 75 9.04 8.15 2.39
N VAL A 76 8.24 8.77 3.26
CA VAL A 76 6.90 9.26 2.92
C VAL A 76 6.97 10.58 2.16
N THR A 77 6.32 10.62 0.98
CA THR A 77 6.12 11.85 0.20
C THR A 77 5.39 12.91 1.03
N THR A 78 5.82 14.16 0.94
CA THR A 78 5.17 15.27 1.66
C THR A 78 3.70 15.45 1.26
N PRO A 79 2.79 15.81 2.19
CA PRO A 79 3.02 15.97 3.64
C PRO A 79 3.17 14.62 4.36
N ARG A 80 4.15 14.53 5.27
CA ARG A 80 4.51 13.31 6.02
C ARG A 80 4.36 13.43 7.54
N GLY A 81 4.09 14.63 8.06
CA GLY A 81 3.83 14.83 9.49
C GLY A 81 2.48 14.25 9.92
N ARG A 82 2.17 14.32 11.21
CA ARG A 82 0.80 14.06 11.68
C ARG A 82 -0.15 15.13 11.11
N PRO A 83 -1.38 14.78 10.72
CA PRO A 83 -2.40 15.77 10.38
C PRO A 83 -2.57 16.78 11.53
N LYS A 84 -2.67 18.07 11.21
CA LYS A 84 -2.96 19.09 12.23
C LYS A 84 -4.47 19.16 12.39
N GLY A 85 -4.97 18.73 13.55
CA GLY A 85 -6.40 18.72 13.87
C GLY A 85 -7.07 17.40 13.49
N VAL A 86 -7.42 16.62 14.52
CA VAL A 86 -8.58 15.72 14.53
C VAL A 86 -9.50 16.25 15.61
#